data_AF-A0A965MTJ9-F1
#
_entry.id   AF-A0A965MTJ9-F1
#
_cell.length_a   1.000
_cell.length_b   1.000
_cell.length_c   1.000
_cell.angle_alpha   90.00
_cell.angle_beta   90.00
_cell.angle_gamma   90.00
#
_symmetry.space_group_name_H-M   'P 1'
#
loop_
_entity.id
_entity.type
_entity.pdbx_description
1 polymer ?
#
loop_
_entity_poly.entity_id
_entity_poly.type
_entity_poly.pdbx_seq_one_letter_code
_entity_poly.pdbx_strand_id
1 'polypeptide(L)'
;MNNIIVRVTNASGSIFDFTPQNLDLRVDISAIENGNIGEIFGIASNEFVLESTAQVVEDTTTSPPSYYQLGNKVSDFFGTLDYAGAVATNPIISYYPCQILNNGATIFEGQIYFKSIVTSNDGYSQYNVGIVNNTISLKTQLEQLNLQFLDWSKYNHNFTYDNITGSWDNTISNGDVKYPHVNYGIDPADNTAPQYAFSGWNISTTNTFDSYTKPLRIWEFKPAIKAKAVIDTIFSGSNFTYTSSFFSSSYFNNLYILPSTNNQLGPAAANPVSQSIWAYASASTVPPIAVGSEELLDLDTYYFNNSTGYNLGTDVFTAPVNGLYNITANVVFFIQNWAPYLSGISHHVDLNIYKNGSLQPIATNRQYQPQATSSISLNTSLNLDAT
;
A
#
# COMPACT_ATOMS: atom_id res chain seq x y z
N MET A 1 8.60 -34.33 -32.95
CA MET A 1 8.86 -35.24 -31.82
C MET A 1 8.92 -34.37 -30.58
N ASN A 2 8.03 -34.56 -29.61
CA ASN A 2 8.10 -33.80 -28.35
C ASN A 2 9.38 -34.23 -27.63
N ASN A 3 10.33 -33.32 -27.47
CA ASN A 3 11.55 -33.59 -26.72
C ASN A 3 11.27 -33.32 -25.25
N ILE A 4 10.83 -34.37 -24.55
CA ILE A 4 10.57 -34.32 -23.11
C ILE A 4 11.86 -34.68 -22.38
N ILE A 5 12.30 -33.81 -21.47
CA ILE A 5 13.50 -34.00 -20.64
C ILE A 5 13.11 -33.87 -19.18
N VAL A 6 13.55 -34.81 -18.35
CA VAL A 6 13.50 -34.69 -16.89
C VAL A 6 14.85 -34.17 -16.42
N ARG A 7 14.87 -32.95 -15.92
CA ARG A 7 16.04 -32.30 -15.34
C ARG A 7 16.03 -32.48 -13.84
N VAL A 8 17.10 -33.04 -13.28
CA VAL A 8 17.25 -33.27 -11.83
C VAL A 8 18.48 -32.54 -11.33
N THR A 9 18.36 -31.92 -10.15
CA THR A 9 19.49 -31.28 -9.47
C THR A 9 19.86 -32.12 -8.24
N ASN A 10 21.11 -32.57 -8.16
CA ASN A 10 21.58 -33.32 -7.00
C ASN A 10 21.86 -32.39 -5.80
N ALA A 11 22.20 -32.96 -4.64
CA ALA A 11 22.49 -32.19 -3.42
C ALA A 11 23.69 -31.25 -3.55
N SER A 12 24.62 -31.49 -4.50
CA SER A 12 25.76 -30.61 -4.76
C SER A 12 25.47 -29.51 -5.78
N GLY A 13 24.24 -29.41 -6.30
CA GLY A 13 23.84 -28.42 -7.31
C GLY A 13 24.15 -28.80 -8.76
N SER A 14 24.66 -30.01 -9.01
CA SER A 14 24.92 -30.51 -10.36
C SER A 14 23.63 -30.94 -11.05
N ILE A 15 23.51 -30.62 -12.34
CA ILE A 15 22.31 -30.84 -13.15
C ILE A 15 22.47 -32.09 -14.03
N PHE A 16 21.44 -32.93 -14.04
CA PHE A 16 21.36 -34.15 -14.84
C PHE A 16 20.08 -34.15 -15.67
N ASP A 17 20.21 -34.30 -16.98
CA ASP A 17 19.09 -34.31 -17.92
C ASP A 17 18.85 -35.73 -18.43
N PHE A 18 17.66 -36.27 -18.18
CA PHE A 18 17.24 -37.61 -18.57
C PHE A 18 16.12 -37.56 -19.62
N THR A 19 16.08 -38.55 -20.50
CA THR A 19 14.95 -38.76 -21.43
C THR A 19 14.10 -39.90 -20.87
N PRO A 20 12.89 -39.63 -20.36
CA PRO A 20 12.06 -40.67 -19.77
C PRO A 20 11.38 -41.52 -20.84
N GLN A 21 11.25 -42.82 -20.59
CA GLN A 21 10.39 -43.71 -21.36
C GLN A 21 8.95 -43.64 -20.84
N ASN A 22 7.98 -43.55 -21.76
CA ASN A 22 6.54 -43.59 -21.46
C ASN A 22 6.10 -42.59 -20.37
N LEU A 23 6.64 -41.37 -20.39
CA LEU A 23 6.18 -40.32 -19.47
C LEU A 23 4.78 -39.86 -19.88
N ASP A 24 3.76 -40.38 -19.19
CA ASP A 24 2.40 -39.89 -19.26
C ASP A 24 2.15 -38.98 -18.05
N LEU A 25 2.20 -37.67 -18.26
CA LEU A 25 1.98 -36.70 -17.19
C LEU A 25 0.50 -36.61 -16.85
N ARG A 26 0.14 -37.26 -15.75
CA ARG A 26 -1.19 -37.22 -15.17
C ARG A 26 -1.17 -36.31 -13.96
N VAL A 27 -2.18 -35.44 -13.89
CA VAL A 27 -2.50 -34.69 -12.68
C VAL A 27 -3.57 -35.48 -11.95
N ASP A 28 -3.16 -36.24 -10.94
CA ASP A 28 -4.10 -36.90 -10.05
C ASP A 28 -4.61 -35.87 -9.05
N ILE A 29 -5.88 -35.49 -9.20
CA ILE A 29 -6.59 -34.66 -8.22
C ILE A 29 -7.20 -35.64 -7.22
N SER A 30 -6.60 -35.76 -6.03
CA SER A 30 -7.02 -36.72 -5.01
C SER A 30 -8.28 -36.26 -4.27
N ALA A 31 -8.50 -34.95 -4.11
CA ALA A 31 -9.77 -34.39 -3.65
C ALA A 31 -9.91 -32.89 -3.99
N ILE A 32 -11.13 -32.48 -4.32
CA ILE A 32 -11.57 -31.08 -4.23
C ILE A 32 -12.53 -31.04 -3.04
N GLU A 33 -12.08 -30.53 -1.90
CA GLU A 33 -12.92 -30.43 -0.71
C GLU A 33 -13.75 -29.15 -0.73
N ASN A 34 -15.03 -29.25 -0.34
CA ASN A 34 -15.93 -28.10 -0.20
C ASN A 34 -15.76 -27.39 1.16
N GLY A 35 -14.83 -27.85 2.02
CA GLY A 35 -14.60 -27.29 3.34
C GLY A 35 -13.59 -26.14 3.37
N ASN A 36 -12.58 -26.18 2.50
CA ASN A 36 -11.48 -25.23 2.47
C ASN A 36 -11.25 -24.71 1.05
N ILE A 37 -11.06 -23.40 0.92
CA ILE A 37 -10.81 -22.77 -0.38
C ILE A 37 -9.39 -23.06 -0.86
N GLY A 38 -9.24 -23.48 -2.12
CA GLY A 38 -7.93 -23.59 -2.77
C GLY A 38 -7.04 -24.75 -2.32
N GLU A 39 -7.56 -25.68 -1.51
CA GLU A 39 -6.91 -26.97 -1.27
C GLU A 39 -7.22 -27.91 -2.42
N ILE A 40 -6.29 -27.99 -3.37
CA ILE A 40 -6.24 -29.09 -4.32
C ILE A 40 -5.22 -30.06 -3.75
N PHE A 41 -5.69 -31.12 -3.11
CA PHE A 41 -4.83 -32.26 -2.85
C PHE A 41 -4.67 -32.94 -4.22
N GLY A 42 -3.51 -32.74 -4.80
CA GLY A 42 -3.16 -33.33 -6.07
C GLY A 42 -1.66 -33.55 -6.09
N ILE A 43 -1.23 -34.61 -5.42
CA ILE A 43 0.08 -35.16 -5.71
C ILE A 43 -0.03 -35.79 -7.09
N ALA A 44 0.34 -35.04 -8.12
CA ALA A 44 0.62 -35.65 -9.40
C ALA A 44 1.88 -36.52 -9.21
N SER A 45 1.68 -37.77 -8.81
CA SER A 45 2.73 -38.77 -8.72
C SER A 45 2.84 -39.46 -10.07
N ASN A 46 3.83 -39.07 -10.86
CA ASN A 46 4.06 -39.68 -12.16
C ASN A 46 5.26 -40.62 -12.03
N GLU A 47 5.04 -41.88 -12.35
CA GLU A 47 6.09 -42.89 -12.39
C GLU A 47 6.49 -43.16 -13.83
N PHE A 48 7.79 -43.28 -14.06
CA PHE A 48 8.33 -43.60 -15.37
C PHE A 48 9.67 -44.30 -15.22
N VAL A 49 10.15 -44.83 -16.35
CA VAL A 49 11.41 -45.56 -16.43
C VAL A 49 12.46 -44.65 -17.01
N LEU A 50 13.62 -44.61 -16.33
CA LEU A 50 14.86 -44.11 -16.89
C LEU A 50 15.71 -45.30 -17.34
N GLU A 51 15.95 -45.38 -18.64
CA GLU A 51 16.78 -46.44 -19.20
C GLU A 51 18.24 -46.04 -19.24
N SER A 52 19.11 -46.99 -18.92
CA SER A 52 20.51 -46.87 -19.29
C SER A 52 20.67 -46.89 -20.80
N THR A 53 21.48 -45.96 -21.31
CA THR A 53 21.91 -45.91 -22.72
C THR A 53 23.23 -46.67 -22.98
N ALA A 54 23.88 -47.21 -21.94
CA ALA A 54 25.17 -47.88 -22.05
C ALA A 54 25.13 -49.26 -21.38
N GLN A 55 25.64 -50.28 -22.09
CA GLN A 55 25.87 -51.59 -21.48
C GLN A 55 26.91 -51.49 -20.38
N VAL A 56 26.78 -52.33 -19.36
CA VAL A 56 27.75 -52.36 -18.27
C VAL A 56 29.06 -52.97 -18.76
N VAL A 57 30.15 -52.29 -18.44
CA VAL A 57 31.52 -52.75 -18.66
C VAL A 57 32.11 -53.18 -17.32
N GLU A 58 32.66 -54.40 -17.27
CA GLU A 58 33.43 -54.90 -16.13
C GLU A 58 34.87 -54.37 -16.21
N ASP A 59 35.30 -53.67 -15.16
CA ASP A 59 36.71 -53.31 -14.96
C ASP A 59 37.40 -54.36 -14.11
N THR A 60 38.11 -55.24 -14.80
CA THR A 60 38.88 -56.33 -14.20
C THR A 60 40.20 -55.85 -13.57
N THR A 61 40.53 -54.55 -13.63
CA THR A 61 41.78 -54.01 -13.10
C THR A 61 41.71 -53.65 -11.61
N THR A 62 40.51 -53.60 -11.02
CA THR A 62 40.30 -53.40 -9.58
C THR A 62 40.01 -54.71 -8.85
N SER A 63 40.34 -54.80 -7.56
CA SER A 63 39.99 -55.96 -6.72
C SER A 63 39.24 -55.49 -5.46
N PRO A 64 37.93 -55.78 -5.33
CA PRO A 64 37.10 -56.52 -6.29
C PRO A 64 36.90 -55.76 -7.63
N PRO A 65 36.52 -56.47 -8.72
CA PRO A 65 36.19 -55.85 -10.00
C PRO A 65 35.14 -54.76 -9.81
N SER A 66 35.34 -53.64 -10.48
CA SER A 66 34.42 -52.50 -10.45
C SER A 66 33.62 -52.50 -11.75
N TYR A 67 32.38 -52.04 -11.68
CA TYR A 67 31.46 -52.04 -12.81
C TYR A 67 31.06 -50.61 -13.10
N TYR A 68 31.10 -50.20 -14.37
CA TYR A 68 30.70 -48.86 -14.78
C TYR A 68 30.01 -48.88 -16.15
N GLN A 69 29.25 -47.83 -16.44
CA GLN A 69 28.59 -47.61 -17.72
C GLN A 69 29.09 -46.26 -18.28
N LEU A 70 29.91 -46.29 -19.34
CA LEU A 70 30.50 -45.06 -19.89
C LEU A 70 29.42 -44.23 -20.60
N GLY A 71 29.21 -42.98 -20.15
CA GLY A 71 28.33 -42.03 -20.84
C GLY A 71 26.84 -42.18 -20.55
N ASN A 72 26.45 -43.02 -19.58
CA ASN A 72 25.07 -43.09 -19.13
C ASN A 72 24.83 -42.12 -17.94
N LYS A 73 24.13 -41.01 -18.23
CA LYS A 73 23.78 -40.00 -17.23
C LYS A 73 22.97 -40.57 -16.06
N VAL A 74 22.16 -41.62 -16.29
CA VAL A 74 21.32 -42.25 -15.25
C VAL A 74 22.20 -42.97 -14.22
N SER A 75 23.20 -43.73 -14.66
CA SER A 75 24.18 -44.35 -13.77
C SER A 75 25.13 -43.34 -13.13
N ASP A 76 25.42 -42.21 -13.79
CA ASP A 76 26.19 -41.13 -13.16
C ASP A 76 25.43 -40.51 -11.98
N PHE A 77 24.10 -40.49 -12.04
CA PHE A 77 23.25 -39.96 -10.96
C PHE A 77 22.97 -41.00 -9.87
N PHE A 78 22.46 -42.18 -10.20
CA PHE A 78 22.08 -43.18 -9.19
C PHE A 78 23.22 -44.12 -8.79
N GLY A 79 24.24 -44.29 -9.62
CA GLY A 79 25.23 -45.36 -9.52
C GLY A 79 24.79 -46.64 -10.25
N THR A 80 25.70 -47.61 -10.36
CA THR A 80 25.47 -48.94 -10.95
C THR A 80 24.82 -49.88 -9.93
N LEU A 81 23.62 -49.52 -9.48
CA LEU A 81 22.88 -50.20 -8.41
C LEU A 81 22.33 -51.58 -8.78
N ASP A 82 22.52 -52.01 -10.02
CA ASP A 82 22.19 -53.33 -10.55
C ASP A 82 23.16 -54.43 -10.09
N TYR A 83 24.29 -54.07 -9.48
CA TYR A 83 25.31 -55.00 -9.02
C TYR A 83 25.27 -55.28 -7.52
N ALA A 84 25.54 -56.54 -7.15
CA ALA A 84 25.68 -56.94 -5.76
C ALA A 84 26.87 -56.23 -5.10
N GLY A 85 26.59 -55.48 -4.04
CA GLY A 85 27.60 -54.69 -3.32
C GLY A 85 27.84 -53.28 -3.86
N ALA A 86 27.10 -52.85 -4.88
CA ALA A 86 27.17 -51.48 -5.37
C ALA A 86 26.63 -50.48 -4.33
N VAL A 87 27.21 -49.29 -4.31
CA VAL A 87 26.79 -48.16 -3.48
C VAL A 87 26.25 -47.06 -4.39
N ALA A 88 25.16 -46.42 -3.99
CA ALA A 88 24.56 -45.34 -4.76
C ALA A 88 25.47 -44.12 -4.82
N THR A 89 25.57 -43.48 -5.99
CA THR A 89 26.31 -42.21 -6.14
C THR A 89 25.61 -41.08 -5.38
N ASN A 90 24.27 -41.01 -5.50
CA ASN A 90 23.42 -40.14 -4.70
C ASN A 90 22.49 -41.01 -3.84
N PRO A 91 22.23 -40.68 -2.56
CA PRO A 91 21.33 -41.44 -1.70
C PRO A 91 19.96 -41.69 -2.33
N ILE A 92 19.58 -42.97 -2.50
CA ILE A 92 18.30 -43.37 -3.13
C ILE A 92 17.07 -43.25 -2.22
N ILE A 93 17.29 -43.04 -0.93
CA ILE A 93 16.22 -42.80 0.06
C ILE A 93 15.79 -41.32 0.11
N SER A 94 16.44 -40.46 -0.67
CA SER A 94 16.23 -39.01 -0.66
C SER A 94 15.42 -38.55 -1.87
N TYR A 95 14.80 -37.38 -1.71
CA TYR A 95 14.09 -36.66 -2.77
C TYR A 95 15.00 -35.59 -3.35
N TYR A 96 15.00 -35.44 -4.67
CA TYR A 96 15.80 -34.44 -5.38
C TYR A 96 14.93 -33.48 -6.17
N PRO A 97 15.20 -32.16 -6.16
CA PRO A 97 14.50 -31.21 -7.01
C PRO A 97 14.57 -31.62 -8.49
N CYS A 98 13.42 -31.59 -9.17
CA CYS A 98 13.35 -31.90 -10.59
C CYS A 98 12.37 -30.98 -11.34
N GLN A 99 12.63 -30.84 -12.64
CA GLN A 99 11.80 -30.12 -13.59
C GLN A 99 11.56 -31.00 -14.80
N ILE A 100 10.38 -30.92 -15.39
CA ILE A 100 10.09 -31.57 -16.67
C ILE A 100 10.00 -30.49 -17.73
N LEU A 101 10.82 -30.64 -18.76
CA LEU A 101 10.97 -29.71 -19.86
C LEU A 101 10.35 -30.33 -21.11
N ASN A 102 9.51 -29.59 -21.82
CA ASN A 102 9.03 -29.96 -23.14
C ASN A 102 9.51 -28.91 -24.14
N ASN A 103 10.33 -29.33 -25.11
CA ASN A 103 10.94 -28.44 -26.10
C ASN A 103 11.69 -27.24 -25.46
N GLY A 104 12.30 -27.46 -24.29
CA GLY A 104 13.07 -26.45 -23.55
C GLY A 104 12.28 -25.57 -22.59
N ALA A 105 10.94 -25.62 -22.60
CA ALA A 105 10.10 -24.92 -21.62
C ALA A 105 9.75 -25.82 -20.44
N THR A 106 9.84 -25.32 -19.21
CA THR A 106 9.42 -26.05 -18.00
C THR A 106 7.91 -26.18 -17.97
N ILE A 107 7.42 -27.42 -17.88
CA ILE A 107 5.98 -27.76 -17.80
C ILE A 107 5.59 -28.38 -16.46
N PHE A 108 6.56 -28.77 -15.63
CA PHE A 108 6.34 -29.35 -14.31
C PHE A 108 7.55 -29.06 -13.41
N GLU A 109 7.31 -28.79 -12.13
CA GLU A 109 8.34 -28.67 -11.09
C GLU A 109 7.97 -29.50 -9.87
N GLY A 110 8.94 -30.20 -9.30
CA GLY A 110 8.65 -31.07 -8.17
C GLY A 110 9.89 -31.75 -7.63
N GLN A 111 9.70 -32.93 -7.05
CA GLN A 111 10.78 -33.75 -6.52
C GLN A 111 10.72 -35.15 -7.11
N ILE A 112 11.88 -35.69 -7.48
CA ILE A 112 12.05 -37.07 -7.93
C ILE A 112 12.56 -37.94 -6.78
N TYR A 113 12.09 -39.18 -6.72
CA TYR A 113 12.57 -40.21 -5.81
C TYR A 113 12.80 -41.53 -6.55
N PHE A 114 13.75 -42.32 -6.07
CA PHE A 114 14.03 -43.66 -6.60
C PHE A 114 13.04 -44.68 -6.03
N LYS A 115 12.53 -45.58 -6.86
CA LYS A 115 11.57 -46.62 -6.45
C LYS A 115 12.19 -48.01 -6.51
N SER A 116 12.70 -48.41 -7.67
CA SER A 116 13.32 -49.72 -7.85
C SER A 116 14.19 -49.74 -9.10
N ILE A 117 15.04 -50.77 -9.21
CA ILE A 117 15.81 -51.06 -10.41
C ILE A 117 15.47 -52.47 -10.89
N VAL A 118 15.33 -52.63 -12.20
CA VAL A 118 15.10 -53.92 -12.86
C VAL A 118 16.13 -54.07 -13.98
N THR A 119 16.78 -55.21 -14.06
CA THR A 119 17.70 -55.53 -15.16
C THR A 119 16.96 -56.38 -16.19
N SER A 120 16.95 -55.91 -17.44
CA SER A 120 16.41 -56.68 -18.58
C SER A 120 17.26 -57.92 -18.85
N ASN A 121 16.67 -58.93 -19.50
CA ASN A 121 17.38 -60.13 -19.95
C ASN A 121 18.56 -59.80 -20.89
N ASP A 122 18.51 -58.66 -21.57
CA ASP A 122 19.56 -58.16 -22.47
C ASP A 122 20.67 -57.37 -21.74
N GLY A 123 20.63 -57.31 -20.40
CA GLY A 123 21.66 -56.68 -19.57
C GLY A 123 21.51 -55.17 -19.35
N TYR A 124 20.40 -54.57 -19.80
CA TYR A 124 20.11 -53.15 -19.58
C TYR A 124 19.37 -52.91 -18.27
N SER A 125 19.89 -52.02 -17.43
CA SER A 125 19.27 -51.61 -16.18
C SER A 125 18.24 -50.50 -16.40
N GLN A 126 17.04 -50.72 -15.86
CA GLN A 126 15.89 -49.82 -15.91
C GLN A 126 15.61 -49.29 -14.50
N TYR A 127 15.70 -47.97 -14.33
CA TYR A 127 15.51 -47.29 -13.05
C TYR A 127 14.07 -46.76 -13.00
N ASN A 128 13.24 -47.36 -12.14
CA ASN A 128 11.90 -46.88 -11.87
C ASN A 128 11.99 -45.72 -10.88
N VAL A 129 11.50 -44.57 -11.31
CA VAL A 129 11.50 -43.32 -10.53
C VAL A 129 10.09 -42.78 -10.46
N GLY A 130 9.78 -42.14 -9.33
CA GLY A 130 8.55 -41.38 -9.16
C GLY A 130 8.88 -39.89 -9.06
N ILE A 131 8.04 -39.06 -9.66
CA ILE A 131 8.07 -37.61 -9.46
C ILE A 131 6.79 -37.20 -8.75
N VAL A 132 6.92 -36.39 -7.70
CA VAL A 132 5.81 -35.70 -7.02
C VAL A 132 5.87 -34.20 -7.30
N ASN A 133 4.72 -33.62 -7.63
CA ASN A 133 4.61 -32.17 -7.87
C ASN A 133 4.77 -31.40 -6.57
N ASN A 134 5.47 -30.28 -6.62
CA ASN A 134 5.44 -29.29 -5.55
C ASN A 134 4.37 -28.24 -5.88
N THR A 135 3.09 -28.64 -5.87
CA THR A 135 2.00 -27.69 -6.10
C THR A 135 1.90 -26.78 -4.88
N ILE A 136 2.44 -25.56 -4.96
CA ILE A 136 2.11 -24.54 -3.96
C ILE A 136 0.62 -24.25 -4.12
N SER A 137 -0.19 -24.73 -3.18
CA SER A 137 -1.63 -24.54 -3.21
C SER A 137 -1.96 -23.04 -3.06
N LEU A 138 -3.09 -22.62 -3.64
CA LEU A 138 -3.62 -21.27 -3.42
C LEU A 138 -3.71 -20.97 -1.92
N LYS A 139 -4.18 -21.95 -1.12
CA LYS A 139 -4.26 -21.83 0.33
C LYS A 139 -2.89 -21.48 0.95
N THR A 140 -1.85 -22.24 0.63
CA THR A 140 -0.50 -22.00 1.19
C THR A 140 0.05 -20.63 0.80
N GLN A 141 -0.21 -20.15 -0.42
CA GLN A 141 0.18 -18.78 -0.80
C GLN A 141 -0.61 -17.73 -0.03
N LEU A 142 -1.94 -17.87 0.04
CA LEU A 142 -2.80 -16.91 0.73
C LEU A 142 -2.55 -16.88 2.25
N GLU A 143 -2.22 -18.01 2.87
CA GLU A 143 -1.87 -18.09 4.31
C GLU A 143 -0.61 -17.32 4.66
N GLN A 144 0.33 -17.18 3.72
CA GLN A 144 1.56 -16.42 3.91
C GLN A 144 1.36 -14.91 3.72
N LEU A 145 0.24 -14.51 3.11
CA LEU A 145 -0.09 -13.10 2.90
C LEU A 145 -0.78 -12.51 4.14
N ASN A 146 -0.35 -11.31 4.52
CA ASN A 146 -1.07 -10.49 5.48
C ASN A 146 -1.62 -9.25 4.74
N LEU A 147 -2.91 -8.97 4.93
CA LEU A 147 -3.58 -7.82 4.32
C LEU A 147 -2.84 -6.51 4.55
N GLN A 148 -2.18 -6.34 5.71
CA GLN A 148 -1.46 -5.12 6.04
C GLN A 148 -0.19 -4.89 5.18
N PHE A 149 0.36 -5.94 4.58
CA PHE A 149 1.61 -5.89 3.79
C PHE A 149 1.36 -5.90 2.27
N LEU A 150 0.10 -5.97 1.84
CA LEU A 150 -0.24 -5.83 0.43
C LEU A 150 -0.11 -4.37 -0.03
N ASP A 151 0.05 -4.17 -1.33
CA ASP A 151 0.10 -2.83 -1.91
C ASP A 151 -1.29 -2.19 -1.97
N TRP A 152 -1.50 -1.16 -1.15
CA TRP A 152 -2.72 -0.35 -1.12
C TRP A 152 -2.54 1.03 -1.75
N SER A 153 -1.39 1.30 -2.36
CA SER A 153 -1.01 2.64 -2.86
C SER A 153 -2.04 3.25 -3.82
N LYS A 154 -2.73 2.42 -4.61
CA LYS A 154 -3.87 2.80 -5.48
C LYS A 154 -4.95 3.61 -4.74
N TYR A 155 -5.13 3.36 -3.46
CA TYR A 155 -6.19 3.96 -2.64
C TYR A 155 -5.69 5.10 -1.75
N ASN A 156 -4.41 5.51 -1.87
CA ASN A 156 -3.90 6.65 -1.13
C ASN A 156 -4.55 7.95 -1.59
N HIS A 157 -5.03 8.74 -0.64
CA HIS A 157 -5.64 10.05 -0.89
C HIS A 157 -5.53 10.93 0.37
N ASN A 158 -5.70 12.23 0.19
CA ASN A 158 -5.65 13.18 1.31
C ASN A 158 -6.92 13.04 2.18
N PHE A 159 -6.77 13.08 3.51
CA PHE A 159 -7.91 13.05 4.42
C PHE A 159 -8.47 14.46 4.60
N THR A 160 -9.42 14.84 3.74
CA THR A 160 -10.02 16.18 3.68
C THR A 160 -11.55 16.09 3.65
N TYR A 161 -12.23 17.19 4.01
CA TYR A 161 -13.69 17.28 3.93
C TYR A 161 -14.22 16.98 2.52
N ASP A 162 -13.59 17.55 1.49
CA ASP A 162 -13.98 17.34 0.09
C ASP A 162 -13.86 15.88 -0.33
N ASN A 163 -12.80 15.20 0.13
CA ASN A 163 -12.63 13.78 -0.13
C ASN A 163 -13.66 12.93 0.64
N ILE A 164 -13.91 13.22 1.91
CA ILE A 164 -14.92 12.50 2.70
C ILE A 164 -16.28 12.58 2.02
N THR A 165 -16.74 13.80 1.71
CA THR A 165 -18.03 14.03 1.07
C THR A 165 -18.08 13.49 -0.35
N GLY A 166 -17.02 13.70 -1.14
CA GLY A 166 -16.90 13.16 -2.49
C GLY A 166 -16.93 11.62 -2.56
N SER A 167 -16.45 10.94 -1.51
CA SER A 167 -16.53 9.48 -1.42
C SER A 167 -17.96 8.94 -1.48
N TRP A 168 -18.95 9.73 -1.03
CA TRP A 168 -20.36 9.34 -1.05
C TRP A 168 -20.89 9.25 -2.49
N ASP A 169 -20.38 10.11 -3.36
CA ASP A 169 -20.67 10.19 -4.81
C ASP A 169 -19.68 9.41 -5.67
N ASN A 170 -18.88 8.51 -5.07
CA ASN A 170 -17.92 7.63 -5.75
C ASN A 170 -16.76 8.36 -6.44
N THR A 171 -16.42 9.59 -6.02
CA THR A 171 -15.34 10.37 -6.67
C THR A 171 -13.94 9.92 -6.26
N ILE A 172 -13.81 9.20 -5.14
CA ILE A 172 -12.52 8.67 -4.67
C ILE A 172 -12.31 7.26 -5.18
N SER A 173 -11.17 7.05 -5.85
CA SER A 173 -10.74 5.74 -6.35
C SER A 173 -11.87 5.02 -7.12
N ASN A 174 -12.65 5.76 -7.91
CA ASN A 174 -13.83 5.25 -8.64
C ASN A 174 -14.87 4.55 -7.74
N GLY A 175 -15.05 5.07 -6.53
CA GLY A 175 -15.95 4.51 -5.52
C GLY A 175 -15.41 3.27 -4.84
N ASP A 176 -14.11 2.96 -4.94
CA ASP A 176 -13.53 1.85 -4.18
C ASP A 176 -13.34 2.21 -2.70
N VAL A 177 -13.25 3.50 -2.36
CA VAL A 177 -13.16 3.99 -0.98
C VAL A 177 -14.40 4.81 -0.65
N LYS A 178 -14.98 4.56 0.53
CA LYS A 178 -16.08 5.33 1.11
C LYS A 178 -15.80 5.71 2.55
N TYR A 179 -16.24 6.89 2.95
CA TYR A 179 -16.28 7.30 4.35
C TYR A 179 -17.72 7.16 4.87
N PRO A 180 -18.15 5.97 5.31
CA PRO A 180 -19.53 5.76 5.72
C PRO A 180 -19.84 6.52 7.02
N HIS A 181 -21.12 6.84 7.19
CA HIS A 181 -21.64 7.40 8.42
C HIS A 181 -21.87 6.26 9.42
N VAL A 182 -20.88 6.00 10.29
CA VAL A 182 -20.93 4.95 11.30
C VAL A 182 -20.64 5.58 12.66
N ASN A 183 -21.50 5.32 13.63
CA ASN A 183 -21.29 5.75 15.00
C ASN A 183 -20.28 4.82 15.70
N TYR A 184 -19.10 5.34 16.00
CA TYR A 184 -18.02 4.62 16.71
C TYR A 184 -18.10 4.75 18.23
N GLY A 185 -19.12 5.43 18.73
CA GLY A 185 -19.24 5.83 20.13
C GLY A 185 -18.73 7.25 20.36
N ILE A 186 -18.96 7.72 21.58
CA ILE A 186 -18.57 9.06 22.03
C ILE A 186 -17.59 8.88 23.19
N ASP A 187 -16.49 9.62 23.16
CA ASP A 187 -15.62 9.72 24.33
C ASP A 187 -16.36 10.51 25.44
N PRO A 188 -16.62 9.92 26.62
CA PRO A 188 -17.29 10.62 27.72
C PRO A 188 -16.55 11.87 28.20
N ALA A 189 -15.24 11.97 27.94
CA ALA A 189 -14.44 13.15 28.26
C ALA A 189 -14.60 14.29 27.25
N ASP A 190 -15.12 14.02 26.05
CA ASP A 190 -15.29 15.00 24.98
C ASP A 190 -16.67 15.66 25.04
N ASN A 191 -16.73 16.81 25.74
CA ASN A 191 -17.94 17.61 25.85
C ASN A 191 -18.37 18.30 24.53
N THR A 192 -17.55 18.20 23.47
CA THR A 192 -17.84 18.76 22.15
C THR A 192 -18.27 17.70 21.13
N ALA A 193 -18.30 16.43 21.52
CA ALA A 193 -18.64 15.35 20.63
C ALA A 193 -20.07 15.49 20.08
N PRO A 194 -20.25 15.37 18.75
CA PRO A 194 -21.57 15.37 18.15
C PRO A 194 -22.30 14.07 18.52
N GLN A 195 -23.52 14.21 19.01
CA GLN A 195 -24.44 13.11 19.23
C GLN A 195 -25.00 12.65 17.88
N TYR A 196 -25.04 11.34 17.69
CA TYR A 196 -25.73 10.67 16.58
C TYR A 196 -27.26 10.71 16.78
N ALA A 197 -27.83 11.91 16.84
CA ALA A 197 -29.25 12.18 16.96
C ALA A 197 -29.61 13.42 16.14
N PHE A 198 -30.91 13.63 15.90
CA PHE A 198 -31.43 14.86 15.31
C PHE A 198 -31.93 15.80 16.41
N SER A 199 -31.56 17.08 16.32
CA SER A 199 -31.88 18.15 17.27
C SER A 199 -33.37 18.43 17.49
N GLY A 200 -34.25 18.05 16.56
CA GLY A 200 -35.65 18.48 16.54
C GLY A 200 -35.76 19.98 16.23
N TRP A 201 -36.56 20.74 17.00
CA TRP A 201 -36.82 22.17 16.73
C TRP A 201 -35.70 23.11 17.19
N ASN A 202 -34.77 22.69 18.07
CA ASN A 202 -33.78 23.57 18.69
C ASN A 202 -32.33 23.22 18.31
N ILE A 203 -31.95 23.60 17.09
CA ILE A 203 -30.64 23.33 16.46
C ILE A 203 -29.46 24.06 17.12
N SER A 204 -29.68 25.23 17.72
CA SER A 204 -28.58 26.13 18.12
C SER A 204 -27.84 25.70 19.40
N THR A 205 -28.47 24.91 20.26
CA THR A 205 -27.93 24.55 21.59
C THR A 205 -27.71 23.04 21.77
N THR A 206 -27.98 22.25 20.73
CA THR A 206 -27.92 20.79 20.78
C THR A 206 -26.65 20.30 20.09
N ASN A 207 -25.89 19.44 20.78
CA ASN A 207 -24.70 18.78 20.22
C ASN A 207 -25.13 17.63 19.31
N THR A 208 -25.88 17.89 18.25
CA THR A 208 -26.42 16.85 17.34
C THR A 208 -25.87 17.07 15.94
N PHE A 209 -25.70 16.01 15.15
CA PHE A 209 -24.98 16.11 13.87
C PHE A 209 -25.68 16.97 12.80
N ASP A 210 -26.98 17.23 12.97
CA ASP A 210 -27.78 18.13 12.13
C ASP A 210 -27.65 19.61 12.54
N SER A 211 -26.91 19.90 13.62
CA SER A 211 -26.61 21.26 14.04
C SER A 211 -25.44 21.86 13.25
N TYR A 212 -25.62 23.07 12.72
CA TYR A 212 -24.56 23.82 12.05
C TYR A 212 -23.47 24.33 13.02
N THR A 213 -23.76 24.41 14.32
CA THR A 213 -22.78 24.85 15.33
C THR A 213 -21.95 23.69 15.89
N LYS A 214 -22.44 22.45 15.74
CA LYS A 214 -21.82 21.21 16.25
C LYS A 214 -21.95 20.04 15.26
N PRO A 215 -21.52 20.19 13.99
CA PRO A 215 -21.64 19.14 12.99
C PRO A 215 -20.69 17.97 13.27
N LEU A 216 -20.86 16.88 12.53
CA LEU A 216 -19.86 15.80 12.52
C LEU A 216 -18.50 16.34 12.13
N ARG A 217 -17.50 15.84 12.86
CA ARG A 217 -16.11 16.27 12.72
C ARG A 217 -15.45 15.34 11.72
N ILE A 218 -14.43 15.83 11.02
CA ILE A 218 -13.74 15.06 9.98
C ILE A 218 -13.23 13.72 10.51
N TRP A 219 -12.67 13.70 11.72
CA TRP A 219 -12.18 12.48 12.36
C TRP A 219 -13.29 11.52 12.84
N GLU A 220 -14.57 11.89 12.82
CA GLU A 220 -15.67 10.93 13.05
C GLU A 220 -15.80 9.89 11.92
N PHE A 221 -15.13 10.13 10.78
CA PHE A 221 -15.19 9.26 9.61
C PHE A 221 -13.93 8.39 9.47
N LYS A 222 -14.14 7.10 9.18
CA LYS A 222 -13.08 6.15 8.83
C LYS A 222 -13.22 5.69 7.39
N PRO A 223 -12.11 5.40 6.68
CA PRO A 223 -12.19 4.86 5.34
C PRO A 223 -12.68 3.40 5.41
N ALA A 224 -13.73 3.10 4.65
CA ALA A 224 -14.15 1.77 4.28
C ALA A 224 -13.74 1.51 2.83
N ILE A 225 -13.39 0.27 2.52
CA ILE A 225 -12.92 -0.15 1.21
C ILE A 225 -13.85 -1.18 0.61
N LYS A 226 -14.10 -1.11 -0.70
CA LYS A 226 -14.99 -2.04 -1.40
C LYS A 226 -14.47 -3.47 -1.27
N ALA A 227 -15.36 -4.42 -0.97
CA ALA A 227 -14.99 -5.83 -0.79
C ALA A 227 -14.28 -6.39 -2.03
N LYS A 228 -14.73 -5.98 -3.23
CA LYS A 228 -14.08 -6.33 -4.51
C LYS A 228 -12.65 -5.82 -4.61
N ALA A 229 -12.39 -4.60 -4.19
CA ALA A 229 -11.05 -4.03 -4.15
C ALA A 229 -10.13 -4.85 -3.24
N VAL A 230 -10.63 -5.33 -2.09
CA VAL A 230 -9.87 -6.21 -1.19
C VAL A 230 -9.52 -7.55 -1.86
N ILE A 231 -10.49 -8.20 -2.52
CA ILE A 231 -10.24 -9.45 -3.25
C ILE A 231 -9.21 -9.23 -4.36
N ASP A 232 -9.33 -8.15 -5.13
CA ASP A 232 -8.37 -7.81 -6.19
C ASP A 232 -6.95 -7.63 -5.64
N THR A 233 -6.83 -6.90 -4.52
CA THR A 233 -5.54 -6.69 -3.86
C THR A 233 -4.96 -8.01 -3.33
N ILE A 234 -5.77 -8.90 -2.73
CA ILE A 234 -5.32 -10.23 -2.28
C ILE A 234 -4.72 -11.03 -3.43
N PHE A 235 -5.45 -11.14 -4.55
CA PHE A 235 -4.98 -11.94 -5.69
C PHE A 235 -3.79 -11.29 -6.40
N SER A 236 -3.66 -9.96 -6.39
CA SER A 236 -2.46 -9.27 -6.89
C SER A 236 -1.18 -9.59 -6.10
N GLY A 237 -1.33 -9.96 -4.82
CA GLY A 237 -0.23 -10.44 -3.97
C GLY A 237 0.12 -11.92 -4.17
N SER A 238 -0.60 -12.62 -5.05
CA SER A 238 -0.43 -14.06 -5.32
C SER A 238 -0.05 -14.30 -6.79
N ASN A 239 0.40 -15.52 -7.11
CA ASN A 239 0.62 -15.92 -8.50
C ASN A 239 -0.67 -16.43 -9.18
N PHE A 240 -1.82 -16.30 -8.51
CA PHE A 240 -3.11 -16.77 -9.00
C PHE A 240 -3.98 -15.63 -9.53
N THR A 241 -4.74 -15.94 -10.57
CA THR A 241 -5.83 -15.10 -11.08
C THR A 241 -7.16 -15.76 -10.79
N TYR A 242 -8.23 -14.98 -10.64
CA TYR A 242 -9.57 -15.50 -10.43
C TYR A 242 -10.57 -14.99 -11.47
N THR A 243 -11.63 -15.76 -11.68
CA THR A 243 -12.83 -15.34 -12.41
C THR A 243 -14.04 -15.83 -11.61
N SER A 244 -14.96 -14.93 -11.28
CA SER A 244 -16.10 -15.26 -10.42
C SER A 244 -17.30 -14.41 -10.77
N SER A 245 -18.42 -15.06 -11.10
CA SER A 245 -19.71 -14.41 -11.33
C SER A 245 -20.25 -13.74 -10.06
N PHE A 246 -19.94 -14.31 -8.89
CA PHE A 246 -20.31 -13.75 -7.59
C PHE A 246 -19.53 -12.47 -7.29
N PHE A 247 -18.20 -12.47 -7.43
CA PHE A 247 -17.39 -11.27 -7.19
C PHE A 247 -17.62 -10.18 -8.24
N SER A 248 -18.10 -10.53 -9.44
CA SER A 248 -18.55 -9.56 -10.44
C SER A 248 -20.01 -9.10 -10.25
N SER A 249 -20.76 -9.68 -9.30
CA SER A 249 -22.17 -9.38 -9.14
C SER A 249 -22.42 -7.96 -8.62
N SER A 250 -23.56 -7.37 -8.98
CA SER A 250 -23.99 -6.07 -8.45
C SER A 250 -24.06 -6.06 -6.92
N TYR A 251 -24.52 -7.17 -6.33
CA TYR A 251 -24.57 -7.32 -4.88
C TYR A 251 -23.17 -7.17 -4.25
N PHE A 252 -22.18 -7.94 -4.73
CA PHE A 252 -20.83 -7.93 -4.16
C PHE A 252 -20.10 -6.60 -4.40
N ASN A 253 -20.32 -5.97 -5.56
CA ASN A 253 -19.73 -4.66 -5.89
C ASN A 253 -20.26 -3.50 -5.01
N ASN A 254 -21.37 -3.70 -4.29
CA ASN A 254 -21.94 -2.74 -3.35
C ASN A 254 -21.54 -3.00 -1.88
N LEU A 255 -20.77 -4.06 -1.60
CA LEU A 255 -20.28 -4.35 -0.25
C LEU A 255 -18.99 -3.57 0.05
N TYR A 256 -18.92 -3.00 1.25
CA TYR A 256 -17.74 -2.32 1.77
C TYR A 256 -17.33 -2.95 3.10
N ILE A 257 -16.03 -3.08 3.28
CA ILE A 257 -15.40 -3.56 4.50
C ILE A 257 -14.88 -2.32 5.23
N LEU A 258 -15.22 -2.23 6.51
CA LEU A 258 -14.62 -1.24 7.40
C LEU A 258 -13.45 -1.89 8.15
N PRO A 259 -12.19 -1.66 7.77
CA PRO A 259 -11.03 -2.30 8.37
C PRO A 259 -10.63 -1.60 9.67
N SER A 260 -11.53 -1.57 10.65
CA SER A 260 -11.26 -0.97 11.96
C SER A 260 -11.22 -2.05 13.03
N THR A 261 -10.10 -2.14 13.75
CA THR A 261 -9.90 -3.10 14.85
C THR A 261 -10.22 -2.52 16.22
N ASN A 262 -10.48 -1.21 16.30
CA ASN A 262 -10.69 -0.50 17.56
C ASN A 262 -11.86 0.51 17.48
N ASN A 263 -12.18 1.07 18.63
CA ASN A 263 -13.18 2.12 18.84
C ASN A 263 -12.60 3.54 18.79
N GLN A 264 -11.33 3.70 18.37
CA GLN A 264 -10.76 5.04 18.19
C GLN A 264 -11.48 5.73 17.05
N LEU A 265 -11.48 7.06 17.00
CA LEU A 265 -12.01 7.77 15.84
C LEU A 265 -11.05 7.63 14.63
N GLY A 266 -11.44 8.17 13.48
CA GLY A 266 -10.59 8.23 12.29
C GLY A 266 -9.28 8.98 12.55
N PRO A 267 -8.35 8.97 11.57
CA PRO A 267 -7.07 9.65 11.72
C PRO A 267 -7.33 11.10 12.14
N ALA A 268 -6.76 11.51 13.27
CA ALA A 268 -6.87 12.88 13.72
C ALA A 268 -6.10 13.74 12.71
N ALA A 269 -6.80 14.30 11.71
CA ALA A 269 -6.30 15.47 11.02
C ALA A 269 -6.02 16.51 12.11
N ALA A 270 -4.83 17.10 12.12
CA ALA A 270 -4.62 18.33 12.89
C ALA A 270 -5.76 19.27 12.50
N ASN A 271 -6.67 19.54 13.43
CA ASN A 271 -7.89 20.27 13.13
C ASN A 271 -7.49 21.65 12.57
N PRO A 272 -7.91 22.07 11.36
CA PRO A 272 -7.57 23.40 10.87
C PRO A 272 -8.07 24.51 11.83
N VAL A 273 -9.13 24.23 12.60
CA VAL A 273 -9.60 25.10 13.68
C VAL A 273 -8.65 25.08 14.88
N SER A 274 -8.05 23.94 15.25
CA SER A 274 -7.01 23.93 16.29
C SER A 274 -5.74 24.64 15.84
N GLN A 275 -5.58 24.91 14.54
CA GLN A 275 -4.46 25.67 13.99
C GLN A 275 -4.84 27.10 13.56
N SER A 276 -6.04 27.56 13.95
CA SER A 276 -6.55 28.90 13.61
C SER A 276 -6.29 29.94 14.70
N ILE A 277 -6.13 31.18 14.26
CA ILE A 277 -5.90 32.38 15.07
C ILE A 277 -6.67 33.54 14.45
N TRP A 278 -7.22 34.42 15.29
CA TRP A 278 -7.62 35.76 14.87
C TRP A 278 -7.21 36.75 15.97
N ALA A 279 -6.31 37.68 15.63
CA ALA A 279 -5.91 38.80 16.45
C ALA A 279 -6.27 40.14 15.81
N TYR A 280 -6.44 41.17 16.62
CA TYR A 280 -6.75 42.54 16.19
C TYR A 280 -6.07 43.55 17.13
N ALA A 281 -5.87 44.77 16.65
CA ALA A 281 -5.44 45.90 17.47
C ALA A 281 -6.63 46.48 18.24
N SER A 282 -6.54 46.55 19.57
CA SER A 282 -7.58 47.10 20.44
C SER A 282 -7.58 48.64 20.47
N ALA A 283 -6.44 49.25 20.16
CA ALA A 283 -6.31 50.70 20.03
C ALA A 283 -6.90 51.21 18.71
N SER A 284 -7.69 52.28 18.77
CA SER A 284 -8.34 52.85 17.57
C SER A 284 -7.39 53.65 16.66
N THR A 285 -6.16 53.93 17.11
CA THR A 285 -5.17 54.70 16.35
C THR A 285 -3.77 54.15 16.61
N VAL A 286 -3.16 53.55 15.58
CA VAL A 286 -1.72 53.24 15.52
C VAL A 286 -0.95 54.57 15.35
N PRO A 287 0.25 54.73 15.94
CA PRO A 287 1.10 55.89 15.66
C PRO A 287 1.32 56.11 14.16
N PRO A 288 1.40 57.37 13.67
CA PRO A 288 1.67 57.63 12.26
C PRO A 288 3.01 57.03 11.82
N ILE A 289 2.98 56.24 10.75
CA ILE A 289 4.17 55.67 10.13
C ILE A 289 4.76 56.71 9.16
N ALA A 290 6.08 56.87 9.16
CA ALA A 290 6.76 57.81 8.27
C ALA A 290 6.69 57.34 6.81
N VAL A 291 6.82 58.28 5.86
CA VAL A 291 6.86 57.91 4.45
C VAL A 291 8.14 57.12 4.16
N GLY A 292 8.00 55.94 3.57
CA GLY A 292 9.12 55.07 3.20
C GLY A 292 9.64 54.18 4.33
N SER A 293 8.99 54.15 5.49
CA SER A 293 9.24 53.15 6.54
C SER A 293 8.24 52.00 6.48
N GLU A 294 8.69 50.83 6.93
CA GLU A 294 7.85 49.67 7.18
C GLU A 294 7.80 49.41 8.69
N GLU A 295 6.61 49.08 9.20
CA GLU A 295 6.39 48.76 10.62
C GLU A 295 5.58 47.47 10.71
N LEU A 296 5.79 46.70 11.78
CA LEU A 296 4.96 45.53 12.06
C LEU A 296 3.54 45.98 12.44
N LEU A 297 2.55 45.18 12.03
CA LEU A 297 1.18 45.39 12.45
C LEU A 297 1.03 44.87 13.88
N ASP A 298 0.98 45.78 14.85
CA ASP A 298 0.80 45.48 16.28
C ASP A 298 -0.63 44.98 16.53
N LEU A 299 -0.77 43.67 16.73
CA LEU A 299 -2.05 43.01 17.06
C LEU A 299 -2.01 42.60 18.53
N ASP A 300 -2.54 43.45 19.40
CA ASP A 300 -2.43 43.34 20.85
C ASP A 300 -3.49 42.43 21.51
N THR A 301 -4.52 42.00 20.77
CA THR A 301 -5.67 41.29 21.34
C THR A 301 -6.10 40.09 20.51
N TYR A 302 -6.36 38.95 21.17
CA TYR A 302 -6.97 37.78 20.55
C TYR A 302 -8.50 37.90 20.50
N TYR A 303 -9.08 37.65 19.33
CA TYR A 303 -10.49 37.26 19.21
C TYR A 303 -10.64 35.76 19.50
N PHE A 304 -9.75 34.94 18.94
CA PHE A 304 -9.50 33.55 19.36
C PHE A 304 -8.06 33.15 19.04
N ASN A 305 -7.51 32.20 19.79
CA ASN A 305 -6.16 31.67 19.57
C ASN A 305 -6.14 30.16 19.84
N ASN A 306 -6.57 29.38 18.85
CA ASN A 306 -6.64 27.94 19.00
C ASN A 306 -5.28 27.27 18.72
N SER A 307 -4.42 27.90 17.92
CA SER A 307 -3.11 27.34 17.53
C SER A 307 -1.97 27.62 18.49
N THR A 308 -2.12 28.61 19.37
CA THR A 308 -1.05 29.17 20.22
C THR A 308 0.19 29.66 19.46
N GLY A 309 0.14 29.68 18.11
CA GLY A 309 1.29 29.99 17.25
C GLY A 309 1.55 31.47 17.03
N TYR A 310 0.57 32.35 17.32
CA TYR A 310 0.79 33.81 17.29
C TYR A 310 1.24 34.32 18.65
N ASN A 311 2.21 35.24 18.67
CA ASN A 311 2.70 35.88 19.89
C ASN A 311 2.44 37.40 19.85
N LEU A 312 1.56 37.89 20.72
CA LEU A 312 1.21 39.33 20.85
C LEU A 312 2.40 40.23 21.21
N GLY A 313 3.46 39.69 21.81
CA GLY A 313 4.64 40.47 22.19
C GLY A 313 5.64 40.67 21.05
N THR A 314 5.53 39.89 19.97
CA THR A 314 6.47 39.94 18.84
C THR A 314 5.79 40.13 17.49
N ASP A 315 4.46 40.07 17.43
CA ASP A 315 3.64 40.11 16.20
C ASP A 315 4.03 39.07 15.14
N VAL A 316 4.46 37.90 15.62
CA VAL A 316 4.92 36.80 14.77
C VAL A 316 4.03 35.59 14.94
N PHE A 317 3.64 35.01 13.80
CA PHE A 317 3.03 33.69 13.72
C PHE A 317 4.09 32.61 13.43
N THR A 318 4.25 31.67 14.34
CA THR A 318 5.02 30.43 14.15
C THR A 318 4.06 29.29 13.86
N ALA A 319 4.21 28.63 12.71
CA ALA A 319 3.37 27.51 12.35
C ALA A 319 3.64 26.31 13.27
N PRO A 320 2.65 25.80 14.03
CA PRO A 320 2.85 24.65 14.90
C PRO A 320 2.91 23.31 14.16
N VAL A 321 2.43 23.25 12.92
CA VAL A 321 2.42 22.05 12.06
C VAL A 321 2.72 22.43 10.61
N ASN A 322 3.30 21.50 9.85
CA ASN A 322 3.52 21.70 8.42
C ASN A 322 2.15 21.72 7.69
N GLY A 323 1.93 22.69 6.81
CA GLY A 323 0.70 22.72 6.02
C GLY A 323 0.49 24.00 5.22
N LEU A 324 -0.62 24.02 4.48
CA LEU A 324 -1.09 25.21 3.77
C LEU A 324 -1.96 26.05 4.72
N TYR A 325 -1.54 27.29 4.97
CA TYR A 325 -2.24 28.24 5.82
C TYR A 325 -2.93 29.31 4.97
N ASN A 326 -4.21 29.56 5.25
CA ASN A 326 -4.94 30.68 4.68
C ASN A 326 -4.77 31.90 5.58
N ILE A 327 -4.28 33.00 5.01
CA ILE A 327 -3.98 34.23 5.75
C ILE A 327 -4.90 35.32 5.21
N THR A 328 -5.61 35.96 6.12
CA THR A 328 -6.48 37.11 5.85
C THR A 328 -6.07 38.26 6.76
N ALA A 329 -5.82 39.42 6.18
CA ALA A 329 -5.52 40.64 6.92
C ALA A 329 -6.36 41.79 6.37
N ASN A 330 -6.86 42.65 7.27
CA ASN A 330 -7.55 43.87 6.91
C ASN A 330 -7.01 45.02 7.76
N VAL A 331 -6.63 46.10 7.10
CA VAL A 331 -6.13 47.31 7.76
C VAL A 331 -6.94 48.50 7.26
N VAL A 332 -7.36 49.34 8.20
CA VAL A 332 -7.99 50.62 7.91
C VAL A 332 -6.94 51.71 8.09
N PHE A 333 -6.77 52.59 7.11
CA PHE A 333 -5.72 53.61 7.09
C PHE A 333 -6.21 54.95 6.55
N PHE A 334 -5.48 56.01 6.85
CA PHE A 334 -5.63 57.32 6.22
C PHE A 334 -4.25 57.98 6.11
N ILE A 335 -4.05 58.82 5.08
CA ILE A 335 -2.76 59.50 4.85
C ILE A 335 -2.85 60.92 5.42
N GLN A 336 -2.01 61.24 6.40
CA GLN A 336 -1.91 62.58 6.99
C GLN A 336 -1.09 63.53 6.10
N ASN A 337 -1.36 64.84 6.22
CA ASN A 337 -0.63 65.91 5.51
C ASN A 337 -0.54 65.70 4.00
N TRP A 338 -1.60 65.16 3.41
CA TRP A 338 -1.66 64.90 1.98
C TRP A 338 -1.51 66.21 1.17
N ALA A 339 -0.50 66.25 0.31
CA ALA A 339 -0.17 67.39 -0.55
C ALA A 339 -0.29 66.99 -2.04
N PRO A 340 -1.36 67.39 -2.75
CA PRO A 340 -1.69 66.91 -4.11
C PRO A 340 -0.67 67.22 -5.22
N TYR A 341 0.28 68.11 -4.98
CA TYR A 341 1.10 68.74 -6.03
C TYR A 341 2.60 68.50 -5.90
N LEU A 342 3.04 67.65 -4.95
CA LEU A 342 4.46 67.32 -4.81
C LEU A 342 4.81 66.14 -5.71
N SER A 343 5.43 66.42 -6.86
CA SER A 343 5.95 65.40 -7.78
C SER A 343 6.99 64.52 -7.07
N GLY A 344 6.78 63.19 -7.10
CA GLY A 344 7.74 62.21 -6.57
C GLY A 344 7.37 61.57 -5.22
N ILE A 345 6.22 61.93 -4.62
CA ILE A 345 5.72 61.28 -3.41
C ILE A 345 4.70 60.19 -3.78
N SER A 346 5.01 58.96 -3.42
CA SER A 346 4.09 57.82 -3.50
C SER A 346 2.96 57.98 -2.48
N HIS A 347 1.71 58.07 -2.93
CA HIS A 347 0.51 58.14 -2.07
C HIS A 347 -0.19 56.78 -1.99
N HIS A 348 0.49 55.79 -1.43
CA HIS A 348 -0.07 54.46 -1.22
C HIS A 348 0.38 53.87 0.10
N VAL A 349 -0.38 52.88 0.55
CA VAL A 349 0.01 51.98 1.63
C VAL A 349 0.12 50.59 1.02
N ASP A 350 1.20 49.88 1.37
CA ASP A 350 1.43 48.48 1.03
C ASP A 350 1.17 47.63 2.27
N LEU A 351 0.36 46.58 2.13
CA LEU A 351 0.18 45.53 3.13
C LEU A 351 0.93 44.29 2.67
N ASN A 352 1.97 43.92 3.43
CA ASN A 352 2.96 42.91 3.08
C ASN A 352 2.95 41.75 4.09
N ILE A 353 3.13 40.52 3.62
CA ILE A 353 3.44 39.36 4.47
C ILE A 353 4.90 38.94 4.27
N TYR A 354 5.59 38.77 5.40
CA TYR A 354 6.94 38.24 5.46
C TYR A 354 6.92 36.78 5.93
N LYS A 355 7.67 35.90 5.25
CA LYS A 355 7.96 34.54 5.71
C LYS A 355 9.46 34.43 5.97
N ASN A 356 9.86 34.12 7.20
CA ASN A 356 11.27 33.95 7.60
C ASN A 356 12.15 35.13 7.16
N GLY A 357 11.65 36.37 7.34
CA GLY A 357 12.35 37.60 6.97
C GLY A 357 12.34 37.94 5.47
N SER A 358 11.74 37.11 4.61
CA SER A 358 11.62 37.36 3.17
C SER A 358 10.21 37.79 2.78
N LEU A 359 10.10 38.92 2.06
CA LEU A 359 8.84 39.42 1.51
C LEU A 359 8.23 38.40 0.55
N GLN A 360 6.93 38.11 0.70
CA GLN A 360 6.22 37.16 -0.16
C GLN A 360 5.48 37.89 -1.29
N PRO A 361 5.86 37.73 -2.58
CA PRO A 361 5.28 38.51 -3.69
C PRO A 361 3.79 38.26 -3.93
N ILE A 362 3.28 37.09 -3.53
CA ILE A 362 1.87 36.66 -3.66
C ILE A 362 1.02 37.24 -2.50
N ALA A 363 1.63 38.06 -1.66
CA ALA A 363 1.07 38.56 -0.41
C ALA A 363 1.33 40.07 -0.21
N THR A 364 1.36 40.83 -1.30
CA THR A 364 1.39 42.29 -1.28
C THR A 364 0.11 42.82 -1.90
N ASN A 365 -0.61 43.67 -1.17
CA ASN A 365 -1.64 44.52 -1.75
C ASN A 365 -1.21 45.98 -1.61
N ARG A 366 -1.49 46.77 -2.64
CA ARG A 366 -1.18 48.21 -2.68
C ARG A 366 -2.46 49.00 -2.92
N GLN A 367 -2.76 49.93 -2.03
CA GLN A 367 -3.93 50.79 -2.17
C GLN A 367 -3.52 52.25 -2.41
N TYR A 368 -3.97 52.82 -3.53
CA TYR A 368 -3.78 54.21 -3.92
C TYR A 368 -5.09 55.01 -3.73
N GLN A 369 -5.21 55.90 -2.74
CA GLN A 369 -6.14 57.05 -2.77
C GLN A 369 -6.08 57.95 -1.50
N PRO A 370 -6.56 59.22 -1.56
CA PRO A 370 -6.29 60.27 -0.57
C PRO A 370 -7.50 60.81 0.22
N GLN A 371 -7.19 61.51 1.33
CA GLN A 371 -8.04 62.31 2.22
C GLN A 371 -9.09 61.63 3.12
N ALA A 372 -9.58 60.44 2.79
CA ALA A 372 -10.58 59.73 3.59
C ALA A 372 -10.05 58.41 4.17
N THR A 373 -10.66 57.96 5.27
CA THR A 373 -10.45 56.63 5.84
C THR A 373 -10.71 55.57 4.75
N SER A 374 -9.69 54.77 4.46
CA SER A 374 -9.68 53.72 3.44
C SER A 374 -9.33 52.39 4.09
N SER A 375 -9.63 51.27 3.41
CA SER A 375 -9.23 49.95 3.86
C SER A 375 -8.40 49.23 2.80
N ILE A 376 -7.48 48.39 3.27
CA ILE A 376 -6.71 47.46 2.45
C ILE A 376 -6.89 46.06 3.03
N SER A 377 -7.19 45.10 2.16
CA SER A 377 -7.37 43.69 2.53
C SER A 377 -6.39 42.84 1.77
N LEU A 378 -5.87 41.81 2.42
CA LEU A 378 -5.02 40.81 1.82
C LEU A 378 -5.57 39.42 2.14
N ASN A 379 -5.80 38.61 1.11
CA ASN A 379 -6.20 37.21 1.21
C ASN A 379 -5.21 36.38 0.41
N THR A 380 -4.51 35.45 1.05
CA THR A 380 -3.52 34.61 0.39
C THR A 380 -3.39 33.26 1.10
N SER A 381 -2.72 32.31 0.46
CA SER A 381 -2.43 31.00 1.03
C SER A 381 -0.94 30.72 0.93
N LEU A 382 -0.30 30.36 2.04
CA LEU A 382 1.14 30.08 2.11
C LEU A 382 1.38 28.70 2.73
N ASN A 383 2.27 27.91 2.13
CA ASN A 383 2.79 26.71 2.77
C ASN A 383 3.76 27.13 3.86
N LEU A 384 3.48 26.75 5.10
CA LEU A 384 4.32 26.98 6.26
C LEU A 384 4.82 25.64 6.79
N ASP A 385 6.08 25.64 7.21
CA ASP A 385 6.72 24.50 7.84
C ASP A 385 6.79 24.80 9.34
N ALA A 386 6.57 23.77 10.17
CA ALA A 386 6.79 23.86 11.59
C ALA A 386 8.28 24.06 11.85
N THR A 387 8.59 25.08 12.64
CA THR A 387 9.96 25.48 13.01
C THR A 387 10.12 25.54 14.52
#